data_AF-A0A966KXJ6-F1
#
_entry.id   AF-A0A966KXJ6-F1
#
_cell.length_a   1.000
_cell.length_b   1.000
_cell.length_c   1.000
_cell.angle_alpha   90.00
_cell.angle_beta   90.00
_cell.angle_gamma   90.00
#
_symmetry.space_group_name_H-M   'P 1'
#
loop_
_entity.id
_entity.type
_entity.pdbx_description
1 polymer ?
#
loop_
_entity_poly.entity_id
_entity_poly.type
_entity_poly.pdbx_seq_one_letter_code
_entity_poly.pdbx_strand_id
1 'polypeptide(L)'
;AAFLREAQSLAAAHPKTGMVVTSDLVDNVKDIHPQMKREVGDRLAHYALAETYRVPGPEHRSPVYRSHRVEGSAVRVEFDPVPTTLVSRGGPPTHFKVAGSDGRFVEAQAVIEGKSVVVSSPEVPQPVAVRFAFTCDAIPNLFSAEGLPVNLFRTDR
;
A
#
# COMPACT_ATOMS: atom_id res chain seq x y z
N ALA A 1 -8.70 6.02 -11.70
CA ALA A 1 -9.02 5.47 -10.38
C ALA A 1 -7.93 5.70 -9.32
N ALA A 2 -6.62 5.61 -9.64
CA ALA A 2 -5.55 5.82 -8.64
C ALA A 2 -5.66 7.15 -7.87
N PHE A 3 -5.88 8.28 -8.56
CA PHE A 3 -6.11 9.58 -7.91
C PHE A 3 -7.35 9.62 -7.01
N LEU A 4 -8.43 8.91 -7.38
CA LEU A 4 -9.62 8.82 -6.53
C LEU A 4 -9.32 8.02 -5.25
N ARG A 5 -8.55 6.93 -5.35
CA ARG A 5 -8.13 6.15 -4.19
C ARG A 5 -7.15 6.94 -3.30
N GLU A 6 -6.27 7.74 -3.89
CA GLU A 6 -5.44 8.69 -3.13
C GLU A 6 -6.31 9.72 -2.41
N ALA A 7 -7.32 10.30 -3.08
CA ALA A 7 -8.26 11.23 -2.45
C ALA A 7 -9.04 10.59 -1.28
N GLN A 8 -9.46 9.32 -1.41
CA GLN A 8 -10.04 8.56 -0.30
C GLN A 8 -9.06 8.38 0.86
N SER A 9 -7.79 8.10 0.56
CA SER A 9 -6.72 7.97 1.56
C SER A 9 -6.48 9.29 2.30
N LEU A 10 -6.50 10.42 1.59
CA LEU A 10 -6.37 11.75 2.18
C LEU A 10 -7.59 12.11 3.04
N ALA A 11 -8.80 11.76 2.60
CA ALA A 11 -10.02 11.97 3.38
C ALA A 11 -10.02 11.18 4.70
N ALA A 12 -9.36 10.02 4.73
CA ALA A 12 -9.23 9.20 5.94
C ALA A 12 -8.40 9.87 7.06
N ALA A 13 -7.66 10.95 6.77
CA ALA A 13 -6.91 11.71 7.77
C ALA A 13 -7.82 12.58 8.68
N HIS A 14 -9.10 12.75 8.34
CA HIS A 14 -10.04 13.49 9.18
C HIS A 14 -10.32 12.77 10.50
N PRO A 15 -10.57 13.52 11.60
CA PRO A 15 -10.89 12.93 12.89
C PRO A 15 -12.06 11.94 12.80
N LYS A 16 -11.93 10.81 13.51
CA LYS A 16 -12.96 9.74 13.55
C LYS A 16 -13.36 9.19 12.18
N THR A 17 -12.45 9.24 11.21
CA THR A 17 -12.62 8.65 9.88
C THR A 17 -11.68 7.46 9.72
N GLY A 18 -12.15 6.41 9.05
CA GLY A 18 -11.38 5.22 8.75
C GLY A 18 -11.51 4.82 7.29
N MET A 19 -10.51 4.11 6.77
CA MET A 19 -10.52 3.55 5.42
C MET A 19 -10.02 2.12 5.46
N VAL A 20 -10.74 1.23 4.78
CA VAL A 20 -10.30 -0.14 4.53
C VAL A 20 -9.72 -0.21 3.12
N VAL A 21 -8.51 -0.75 2.99
CA VAL A 21 -7.94 -1.09 1.68
C VAL A 21 -8.56 -2.41 1.24
N THR A 22 -8.96 -2.52 -0.03
CA THR A 22 -9.67 -3.69 -0.57
C THR A 22 -9.05 -4.25 -1.83
N SER A 23 -7.81 -3.87 -2.19
CA SER A 23 -7.19 -4.29 -3.45
C SER A 23 -6.95 -5.78 -3.55
N ASP A 24 -6.82 -6.48 -2.43
CA ASP A 24 -6.69 -7.94 -2.34
C ASP A 24 -8.03 -8.68 -2.28
N LEU A 25 -9.15 -7.94 -2.18
CA LEU A 25 -10.51 -8.47 -2.11
C LEU A 25 -11.25 -8.29 -3.45
N VAL A 26 -10.51 -8.44 -4.54
CA VAL A 26 -11.00 -8.36 -5.93
C VAL A 26 -10.60 -9.63 -6.65
N ASP A 27 -11.59 -10.45 -7.00
CA ASP A 27 -11.43 -11.72 -7.70
C ASP A 27 -11.31 -11.55 -9.22
N ASN A 28 -11.90 -10.48 -9.77
CA ASN A 28 -11.86 -10.17 -11.19
C ASN A 28 -11.83 -8.65 -11.45
N VAL A 29 -10.70 -8.12 -11.91
CA VAL A 29 -10.56 -6.68 -12.22
C VAL A 29 -11.41 -6.20 -13.42
N LYS A 30 -11.97 -7.13 -14.20
CA LYS A 30 -12.89 -6.80 -15.30
C LYS A 30 -14.36 -6.77 -14.87
N ASP A 31 -14.66 -7.15 -13.63
CA ASP A 31 -15.99 -7.05 -13.04
C ASP A 31 -16.03 -5.89 -12.05
N ILE A 32 -17.01 -5.01 -12.22
CA ILE A 32 -17.23 -3.86 -11.32
C ILE A 32 -17.95 -4.27 -10.02
N HIS A 33 -18.33 -5.54 -9.85
CA HIS A 33 -19.01 -6.07 -8.66
C HIS A 33 -18.20 -7.15 -7.91
N PRO A 34 -17.08 -6.82 -7.24
CA PRO A 34 -16.27 -7.81 -6.50
C PRO A 34 -17.09 -8.67 -5.53
N GLN A 35 -16.85 -9.97 -5.49
CA GLN A 35 -17.69 -10.91 -4.74
C GLN A 35 -17.39 -10.97 -3.24
N MET A 36 -16.17 -10.60 -2.82
CA MET A 36 -15.64 -10.74 -1.45
C MET A 36 -16.18 -9.67 -0.48
N LYS A 37 -17.51 -9.48 -0.43
CA LYS A 37 -18.17 -8.41 0.35
C LYS A 37 -18.13 -8.64 1.85
N ARG A 38 -18.11 -9.91 2.28
CA ARG A 38 -18.04 -10.26 3.70
C ARG A 38 -16.70 -9.82 4.29
N GLU A 39 -15.61 -10.09 3.60
CA GLU A 39 -14.25 -9.73 4.01
C GLU A 39 -14.06 -8.20 4.08
N VAL A 40 -14.72 -7.45 3.19
CA VAL A 40 -14.79 -5.98 3.29
C VAL A 40 -15.58 -5.55 4.54
N GLY A 41 -16.73 -6.18 4.80
CA GLY A 41 -17.55 -5.93 5.99
C GLY A 41 -16.81 -6.22 7.29
N ASP A 42 -16.05 -7.31 7.35
CA ASP A 42 -15.26 -7.70 8.52
C ASP A 42 -14.18 -6.65 8.82
N ARG A 43 -13.47 -6.13 7.80
CA ARG A 43 -12.49 -5.05 7.97
C ARG A 43 -13.13 -3.77 8.53
N LEU A 44 -14.31 -3.41 8.03
CA LEU A 44 -15.07 -2.25 8.53
C LEU A 44 -15.53 -2.46 9.98
N ALA A 45 -16.00 -3.67 10.31
CA ALA A 45 -16.40 -4.02 11.66
C ALA A 45 -15.23 -3.96 12.65
N HIS A 46 -14.04 -4.46 12.27
CA HIS A 46 -12.83 -4.34 13.09
C HIS A 46 -12.48 -2.88 13.38
N TYR A 47 -12.61 -2.00 12.38
CA TYR A 47 -12.39 -0.56 12.57
C TYR A 47 -13.33 0.04 13.61
N ALA A 48 -14.63 -0.29 13.54
CA ALA A 48 -15.62 0.19 14.51
C ALA A 48 -15.35 -0.36 15.92
N LEU A 49 -15.06 -1.65 16.04
CA LEU A 49 -14.73 -2.30 17.31
C LEU A 49 -13.54 -1.63 18.01
N ALA A 50 -12.45 -1.41 17.28
CA ALA A 50 -11.23 -0.83 17.84
C ALA A 50 -11.37 0.68 18.12
N GLU A 51 -11.87 1.47 17.17
CA GLU A 51 -11.85 2.94 17.27
C GLU A 51 -13.04 3.53 18.03
N THR A 52 -14.19 2.86 17.99
CA THR A 52 -15.43 3.35 18.63
C THR A 52 -15.71 2.62 19.93
N TYR A 53 -15.75 1.27 19.88
CA TYR A 53 -16.13 0.47 21.03
C TYR A 53 -14.98 0.11 21.97
N ARG A 54 -13.72 0.40 21.56
CA ARG A 54 -12.50 0.10 22.33
C ARG A 54 -12.39 -1.40 22.69
N VAL A 55 -12.91 -2.25 21.81
CA VAL A 55 -12.82 -3.70 21.93
C VAL A 55 -11.53 -4.14 21.23
N PRO A 56 -10.61 -4.83 21.94
CA PRO A 56 -9.43 -5.41 21.30
C PRO A 56 -9.82 -6.42 20.22
N GLY A 57 -9.04 -6.51 19.15
CA GLY A 57 -9.33 -7.39 18.03
C GLY A 57 -8.16 -7.48 17.04
N PRO A 58 -8.41 -8.08 15.86
CA PRO A 58 -7.45 -8.10 14.77
C PRO A 58 -7.02 -6.68 14.37
N GLU A 59 -5.83 -6.55 13.79
CA GLU A 59 -5.37 -5.29 13.22
C GLU A 59 -6.39 -4.77 12.19
N HIS A 60 -6.68 -3.47 12.26
CA HIS A 60 -7.72 -2.82 11.46
C HIS A 60 -7.16 -1.71 10.56
N ARG A 61 -5.88 -1.35 10.71
CA ARG A 61 -5.23 -0.30 9.91
C ARG A 61 -4.22 -0.92 8.94
N SER A 62 -4.51 -0.80 7.65
CA SER A 62 -3.54 -1.11 6.59
C SER A 62 -2.31 -0.20 6.71
N PRO A 63 -1.09 -0.71 6.43
CA PRO A 63 0.08 0.15 6.33
C PRO A 63 -0.10 1.19 5.24
N VAL A 64 0.21 2.45 5.55
CA VAL A 64 0.25 3.56 4.59
C VAL A 64 1.68 4.08 4.46
N TYR A 65 1.98 4.71 3.33
CA TYR A 65 3.25 5.41 3.13
C TYR A 65 3.47 6.44 4.24
N ARG A 66 4.66 6.41 4.86
CA ARG A 66 5.09 7.37 5.88
C ARG A 66 6.16 8.31 5.35
N SER A 67 7.24 7.77 4.81
CA SER A 67 8.42 8.51 4.38
C SER A 67 9.22 7.70 3.36
N HIS A 68 10.20 8.34 2.74
CA HIS A 68 11.21 7.64 1.96
C HIS A 68 12.57 8.34 2.04
N ARG A 69 13.62 7.61 1.70
CA ARG A 69 14.98 8.12 1.57
C ARG A 69 15.67 7.48 0.37
N VAL A 70 16.39 8.29 -0.40
CA VAL A 70 17.24 7.80 -1.49
C VAL A 70 18.56 7.26 -0.89
N GLU A 71 18.91 6.03 -1.26
CA GLU A 71 20.09 5.29 -0.80
C GLU A 71 20.89 4.84 -2.03
N GLY A 72 21.74 5.72 -2.55
CA GLY A 72 22.49 5.47 -3.80
C GLY A 72 21.54 5.34 -4.99
N SER A 73 21.48 4.15 -5.59
CA SER A 73 20.60 3.82 -6.73
C SER A 73 19.26 3.20 -6.33
N ALA A 74 18.91 3.22 -5.04
CA ALA A 74 17.66 2.68 -4.52
C ALA A 74 16.91 3.72 -3.69
N VAL A 75 15.63 3.47 -3.44
CA VAL A 75 14.79 4.26 -2.54
C VAL A 75 14.23 3.34 -1.46
N ARG A 76 14.53 3.64 -0.20
CA ARG A 76 13.90 3.01 0.96
C ARG A 76 12.60 3.72 1.26
N VAL A 77 11.51 2.98 1.33
CA VAL A 77 10.17 3.47 1.66
C VAL A 77 9.74 2.88 3.00
N GLU A 78 9.29 3.74 3.92
CA GLU A 78 8.77 3.34 5.22
C GLU A 78 7.26 3.44 5.26
N PHE A 79 6.65 2.54 6.03
CA PHE A 79 5.20 2.44 6.18
C PHE A 79 4.78 2.50 7.65
N ASP A 80 3.57 2.98 7.90
CA ASP A 80 2.96 3.04 9.22
C ASP A 80 1.43 2.92 9.10
N PRO A 81 0.73 2.17 9.96
CA PRO A 81 1.30 1.27 10.96
C PRO A 81 1.85 -0.02 10.33
N VAL A 82 2.93 -0.54 10.92
CA VAL A 82 3.41 -1.92 10.68
C VAL A 82 3.75 -2.49 12.05
N PRO A 83 2.82 -3.17 12.75
CA PRO A 83 3.07 -3.65 14.11
C PRO A 83 4.27 -4.60 14.16
N THR A 84 4.28 -5.64 13.33
CA THR A 84 5.36 -6.64 13.28
C THR A 84 6.37 -6.36 12.16
N THR A 85 6.03 -6.73 10.91
CA THR A 85 6.89 -6.62 9.73
C THR A 85 6.02 -6.58 8.48
N LEU A 86 6.59 -6.16 7.35
CA LEU A 86 5.99 -6.39 6.04
C LEU A 86 6.28 -7.82 5.57
N VAL A 87 5.37 -8.35 4.74
CA VAL A 87 5.47 -9.64 4.08
C VAL A 87 4.97 -9.53 2.64
N SER A 88 5.43 -10.43 1.78
CA SER A 88 4.93 -10.55 0.41
C SER A 88 4.28 -11.92 0.21
N ARG A 89 3.14 -11.98 -0.46
CA ARG A 89 2.41 -13.23 -0.74
C ARG A 89 2.74 -13.72 -2.15
N GLY A 90 3.14 -14.98 -2.28
CA GLY A 90 3.31 -15.64 -3.59
C GLY A 90 4.52 -15.15 -4.42
N GLY A 91 5.55 -14.58 -3.79
CA GLY A 91 6.79 -14.18 -4.46
C GLY A 91 7.34 -12.83 -4.00
N PRO A 92 8.29 -12.24 -4.75
CA PRO A 92 8.78 -10.89 -4.50
C PRO A 92 7.67 -9.83 -4.51
N PRO A 93 7.83 -8.70 -3.81
CA PRO A 93 6.88 -7.58 -3.88
C PRO A 93 6.69 -7.07 -5.32
N THR A 94 5.46 -6.72 -5.65
CA THR A 94 5.05 -6.32 -7.01
C THR A 94 4.48 -4.90 -7.04
N HIS A 95 4.26 -4.37 -8.24
CA HIS A 95 3.60 -3.08 -8.50
C HIS A 95 4.37 -1.85 -8.00
N PHE A 96 5.69 -1.96 -7.90
CA PHE A 96 6.57 -0.82 -7.65
C PHE A 96 7.09 -0.25 -8.95
N LYS A 97 7.06 1.08 -9.04
CA LYS A 97 7.69 1.85 -10.12
C LYS A 97 8.58 2.93 -9.55
N VAL A 98 9.70 3.21 -10.23
CA VAL A 98 10.61 4.31 -9.88
C VAL A 98 10.83 5.22 -11.07
N ALA A 99 11.13 6.48 -10.81
CA ALA A 99 11.49 7.46 -11.83
C ALA A 99 12.72 8.27 -11.38
N GLY A 100 13.52 8.69 -12.35
CA GLY A 100 14.56 9.69 -12.16
C GLY A 100 13.99 11.11 -12.25
N SER A 101 14.86 12.10 -12.38
CA SER A 101 14.47 13.51 -12.51
C SER A 101 13.65 13.82 -13.78
N ASP A 102 13.65 12.92 -14.77
CA ASP A 102 12.83 13.03 -15.97
C ASP A 102 11.35 12.68 -15.75
N GLY A 103 10.98 12.17 -14.57
CA GLY A 103 9.63 11.78 -14.22
C GLY A 103 9.09 10.55 -14.97
N ARG A 104 9.95 9.80 -15.69
CA ARG A 104 9.55 8.61 -16.42
C ARG A 104 9.59 7.39 -15.51
N PHE A 105 8.42 6.89 -15.17
CA PHE A 105 8.27 5.72 -14.29
C PHE A 105 8.50 4.41 -15.06
N VAL A 106 9.45 3.61 -14.59
CA VAL A 106 9.72 2.23 -15.05
C VAL A 106 9.37 1.24 -13.94
N GLU A 107 9.20 -0.04 -14.28
CA GLU A 107 9.06 -1.10 -13.29
C GLU A 107 10.31 -1.21 -12.40
N ALA A 108 10.11 -1.57 -11.14
CA ALA A 108 11.17 -1.65 -10.16
C ALA A 108 11.12 -2.98 -9.39
N GLN A 109 12.30 -3.46 -9.05
CA GLN A 109 12.46 -4.55 -8.09
C GLN A 109 12.33 -3.98 -6.68
N ALA A 110 11.78 -4.78 -5.77
CA ALA A 110 11.53 -4.38 -4.40
C ALA A 110 11.92 -5.51 -3.44
N VAL A 111 12.58 -5.14 -2.33
CA VAL A 111 12.99 -6.06 -1.28
C VAL A 111 12.43 -5.57 0.05
N ILE A 112 11.83 -6.46 0.82
CA ILE A 112 11.32 -6.14 2.17
C ILE A 112 12.49 -6.16 3.15
N GLU A 113 12.63 -5.09 3.92
CA GLU A 113 13.55 -4.98 5.04
C GLU A 113 12.77 -4.53 6.28
N GLY A 114 12.25 -5.50 7.03
CA GLY A 114 11.43 -5.28 8.22
C GLY A 114 10.15 -4.49 7.91
N LYS A 115 10.10 -3.24 8.41
CA LYS A 115 8.96 -2.31 8.23
C LYS A 115 9.12 -1.40 7.01
N SER A 116 10.15 -1.62 6.20
CA SER A 116 10.46 -0.83 5.01
C SER A 116 10.58 -1.70 3.77
N VAL A 117 10.52 -1.07 2.60
CA VAL A 117 10.81 -1.70 1.31
C VAL A 117 11.89 -0.89 0.61
N VAL A 118 12.92 -1.57 0.12
CA VAL A 118 13.97 -0.98 -0.72
C VAL A 118 13.60 -1.24 -2.18
N VAL A 119 13.48 -0.18 -2.97
CA VAL A 119 12.98 -0.21 -4.35
C VAL A 119 14.06 0.32 -5.30
N SER A 120 14.36 -0.40 -6.38
CA SER A 120 15.37 0.01 -7.36
C SER A 120 15.08 -0.53 -8.76
N SER A 121 15.68 0.10 -9.77
CA SER A 121 15.66 -0.39 -11.15
C SER A 121 16.99 -0.08 -11.83
N PRO A 122 17.59 -1.03 -12.57
CA PRO A 122 18.82 -0.76 -13.32
C PRO A 122 18.64 0.30 -14.41
N GLU A 123 17.40 0.54 -14.85
CA GLU A 123 17.05 1.57 -15.83
C GLU A 123 17.05 2.99 -15.23
N VAL A 124 16.99 3.11 -13.90
CA VAL A 124 16.96 4.38 -13.17
C VAL A 124 18.06 4.39 -12.10
N PRO A 125 19.31 4.72 -12.46
CA PRO A 125 20.44 4.70 -11.53
C PRO A 125 20.38 5.81 -10.46
N GLN A 126 19.56 6.84 -10.67
CA GLN A 126 19.36 7.96 -9.75
C GLN A 126 17.86 8.17 -9.51
N PRO A 127 17.20 7.28 -8.77
CA PRO A 127 15.76 7.39 -8.53
C PRO A 127 15.46 8.55 -7.59
N VAL A 128 14.44 9.34 -7.91
CA VAL A 128 13.95 10.46 -7.09
C VAL A 128 12.49 10.29 -6.69
N ALA A 129 11.75 9.39 -7.34
CA ALA A 129 10.35 9.13 -7.05
C ALA A 129 9.99 7.65 -7.10
N VAL A 130 9.00 7.26 -6.29
CA VAL A 130 8.45 5.91 -6.21
C VAL A 130 6.93 5.99 -6.30
N ARG A 131 6.33 5.04 -7.02
CA ARG A 131 4.89 4.76 -7.01
C ARG A 131 4.67 3.30 -6.67
N PHE A 132 3.63 3.03 -5.89
CA PHE A 132 3.19 1.68 -5.54
C PHE A 132 1.70 1.54 -5.81
N ALA A 133 1.33 0.50 -6.57
CA ALA A 133 -0.06 0.16 -6.89
C ALA A 133 -0.89 1.34 -7.46
N PHE A 134 -0.22 2.32 -8.09
CA PHE A 134 -0.83 3.56 -8.57
C PHE A 134 -1.43 3.40 -9.98
N THR A 135 -2.21 2.33 -10.19
CA THR A 135 -3.00 2.07 -11.41
C THR A 135 -4.45 1.76 -11.03
N CYS A 136 -5.32 1.56 -12.02
CA CYS A 136 -6.75 1.36 -11.78
C CYS A 136 -7.11 -0.07 -11.34
N ASP A 137 -6.22 -1.02 -11.59
CA ASP A 137 -6.44 -2.47 -11.55
C ASP A 137 -5.38 -3.21 -10.72
N ALA A 138 -4.52 -2.47 -10.00
CA ALA A 138 -3.44 -3.05 -9.21
C ALA A 138 -3.97 -3.95 -8.07
N ILE A 139 -3.54 -5.20 -8.08
CA ILE A 139 -3.69 -6.18 -7.00
C ILE A 139 -2.28 -6.51 -6.49
N PRO A 140 -1.68 -5.64 -5.66
CA PRO A 140 -0.33 -5.87 -5.15
C PRO A 140 -0.31 -7.00 -4.12
N ASN A 141 0.87 -7.59 -3.96
CA ASN A 141 1.09 -8.70 -3.03
C ASN A 141 1.84 -8.31 -1.75
N LEU A 142 1.97 -7.01 -1.43
CA LEU A 142 2.63 -6.51 -0.23
C LEU A 142 1.63 -6.29 0.91
N PHE A 143 1.90 -6.88 2.06
CA PHE A 143 1.03 -6.88 3.24
C PHE A 143 1.83 -6.60 4.52
N SER A 144 1.13 -6.26 5.59
CA SER A 144 1.65 -6.45 6.94
C SER A 144 1.55 -7.94 7.34
N ALA A 145 2.35 -8.37 8.31
CA ALA A 145 2.28 -9.73 8.87
C ALA A 145 0.90 -10.04 9.50
N GLU A 146 0.18 -9.01 9.94
CA GLU A 146 -1.19 -9.09 10.46
C GLU A 146 -2.23 -9.31 9.35
N GLY A 147 -1.80 -9.29 8.09
CA GLY A 147 -2.58 -9.77 6.96
C GLY A 147 -3.32 -8.68 6.18
N LEU A 148 -3.09 -7.40 6.47
CA LEU A 148 -3.69 -6.28 5.74
C LEU A 148 -2.78 -5.80 4.59
N PRO A 149 -3.35 -5.47 3.42
CA PRO A 149 -2.56 -4.99 2.28
C PRO A 149 -2.02 -3.58 2.55
N VAL A 150 -0.85 -3.28 1.99
CA VAL A 150 -0.31 -1.92 1.97
C VAL A 150 -1.14 -1.05 1.03
N ASN A 151 -1.44 0.18 1.47
CA ASN A 151 -2.18 1.13 0.64
C ASN A 151 -1.30 1.68 -0.50
N LEU A 152 -1.93 2.09 -1.60
CA LEU A 152 -1.22 2.74 -2.71
C LEU A 152 -0.54 4.04 -2.24
N PHE A 153 0.51 4.45 -2.94
CA PHE A 153 1.10 5.77 -2.74
C PHE A 153 1.88 6.22 -3.98
N ARG A 154 2.23 7.51 -3.96
CA ARG A 154 3.20 8.13 -4.85
C ARG A 154 4.04 9.14 -4.08
N THR A 155 5.30 9.33 -4.45
CA THR A 155 6.17 10.33 -3.83
C THR A 155 6.37 11.58 -4.69
N ASP A 156 5.93 11.55 -5.96
CA ASP A 156 6.06 12.66 -6.92
C ASP A 156 4.86 13.64 -6.83
N ARG A 157 4.74 14.36 -5.73
CA ARG A 157 3.67 15.38 -5.55
C ARG A 157 4.08 16.73 -6.11
#